data_AF-A0AA41RTS6-F1
#
_entry.id   AF-A0AA41RTS6-F1
#
_cell.length_a   1.000
_cell.length_b   1.000
_cell.length_c   1.000
_cell.angle_alpha   90.00
_cell.angle_beta   90.00
_cell.angle_gamma   90.00
#
_symmetry.space_group_name_H-M   'P 1'
#
loop_
_entity.id
_entity.type
_entity.pdbx_description
1 polymer ?
#
loop_
_entity_poly.entity_id
_entity_poly.type
_entity_poly.pdbx_seq_one_letter_code
_entity_poly.pdbx_strand_id
1 'polypeptide(L)'
;MSWYTDPQLFIHSPNAVRFYVYRVTKEFGINPLVRADFSLQADDLTFSKHLYLGDNRESDYDAFKATFPKSEIKKFINCEGWVINWDVKAQTGTWSREEPNSPFWGLPGITKKKSATEEVLEKKVSELEEKNSSLEDDINNKAEKEAQEKKVSSLQEEIAKIKKEKEASDKRVLDLEADVNKERDEKSVLINGLKREDMLMAGLEALQQQVLDLTSKLSVQCCDAAGSDGSSIDEEPWITGQTVPGNWVPFKDLDVQPFSKNISLMITKAAGGLKFGDDNTTNVKSSRFYGGIFPIVLVPIAELTPNRDEARFDPDVWSRYTNAGITYAAREPFPSEMAIDAHKTSVKGNFLAYSWKFLLIIFLFICICLCLCLQVIYNIKGSGVFTFVQ
;
A
#
# COMPACT_ATOMS: atom_id res chain seq x y z
N MET A 1 62.27 -45.59 10.67
CA MET A 1 61.36 -45.37 11.81
C MET A 1 61.17 -43.88 11.97
N SER A 2 59.94 -43.43 12.20
CA SER A 2 59.65 -42.03 12.48
C SER A 2 59.85 -41.74 13.97
N TRP A 3 60.72 -40.79 14.31
CA TRP A 3 60.85 -40.32 15.69
C TRP A 3 59.61 -39.55 16.17
N TYR A 4 58.83 -38.97 15.25
CA TYR A 4 57.66 -38.15 15.57
C TYR A 4 56.44 -38.98 15.99
N THR A 5 56.50 -40.31 15.94
CA THR A 5 55.40 -41.21 16.35
C THR A 5 55.74 -42.15 17.50
N ASP A 6 57.02 -42.32 17.87
CA ASP A 6 57.44 -43.24 18.92
C ASP A 6 57.83 -42.45 20.18
N PRO A 7 57.06 -42.52 21.28
CA PRO A 7 57.35 -41.76 22.50
C PRO A 7 58.65 -42.20 23.18
N GLN A 8 59.21 -43.37 22.86
CA GLN A 8 60.49 -43.80 23.42
C GLN A 8 61.70 -43.25 22.67
N LEU A 9 61.48 -42.59 21.52
CA LEU A 9 62.54 -41.98 20.72
C LEU A 9 62.68 -40.50 21.05
N PHE A 10 63.91 -40.10 21.34
CA PHE A 10 64.29 -38.75 21.67
C PHE A 10 65.28 -38.21 20.65
N ILE A 11 65.09 -36.97 20.25
CA ILE A 11 66.02 -36.26 19.37
C ILE A 11 66.95 -35.36 20.18
N HIS A 12 68.21 -35.29 19.75
CA HIS A 12 69.24 -34.43 20.32
C HIS A 12 70.09 -33.82 19.21
N SER A 13 70.39 -32.52 19.32
CA SER A 13 71.36 -31.86 18.43
C SER A 13 72.59 -31.38 19.20
N PRO A 14 73.77 -32.01 19.02
CA PRO A 14 74.98 -31.61 19.70
C PRO A 14 75.62 -30.34 19.11
N ASN A 15 75.33 -30.02 17.85
CA ASN A 15 76.03 -28.96 17.11
C ASN A 15 75.10 -28.14 16.20
N ALA A 16 73.78 -28.18 16.39
CA ALA A 16 72.74 -27.49 15.60
C ALA A 16 72.68 -27.85 14.10
N VAL A 17 73.62 -28.66 13.60
CA VAL A 17 73.69 -29.11 12.21
C VAL A 17 73.05 -30.48 12.04
N ARG A 18 73.22 -31.36 13.02
CA ARG A 18 72.78 -32.76 12.98
C ARG A 18 71.89 -33.10 14.15
N PHE A 19 70.97 -34.02 13.92
CA PHE A 19 70.09 -34.54 14.95
C PHE A 19 70.26 -36.05 15.04
N TYR A 20 70.44 -36.51 16.27
CA TYR A 20 70.61 -37.92 16.61
C TYR A 20 69.34 -38.41 17.28
N VAL A 21 68.95 -39.64 16.96
CA VAL A 21 67.80 -40.29 17.59
C VAL A 21 68.29 -41.31 18.60
N TYR A 22 67.90 -41.13 19.84
CA TYR A 22 68.17 -42.05 20.93
C TYR A 22 66.87 -42.73 21.34
N ARG A 23 66.92 -44.05 21.55
CA ARG A 23 65.90 -44.75 22.32
C ARG A 23 66.31 -44.73 23.78
N VAL A 24 65.39 -44.34 24.64
CA VAL A 24 65.58 -44.41 26.09
C VAL A 24 64.87 -45.66 26.59
N THR A 25 65.62 -46.57 27.22
CA THR A 25 65.09 -47.86 27.67
C THR A 25 64.50 -47.81 29.08
N LYS A 26 64.85 -46.78 29.85
CA LYS A 26 64.36 -46.57 31.21
C LYS A 26 62.93 -46.02 31.19
N GLU A 27 62.10 -46.50 32.11
CA GLU A 27 60.72 -46.04 32.24
C GLU A 27 60.64 -44.54 32.60
N PHE A 28 59.58 -43.89 32.10
CA PHE A 28 59.35 -42.47 32.30
C PHE A 28 59.25 -42.10 33.78
N GLY A 29 59.88 -40.99 34.16
CA GLY A 29 59.80 -40.44 35.53
C GLY A 29 60.78 -41.06 36.53
N ILE A 30 61.51 -42.12 36.17
CA ILE A 30 62.53 -42.71 37.03
C ILE A 30 63.86 -41.96 36.87
N ASN A 31 64.34 -41.34 37.96
CA ASN A 31 65.60 -40.62 38.03
C ASN A 31 66.60 -41.33 38.98
N PRO A 32 67.93 -41.12 38.82
CA PRO A 32 68.57 -40.43 37.69
C PRO A 32 68.62 -41.34 36.46
N LEU A 33 68.56 -40.76 35.26
CA LEU A 33 68.97 -41.47 34.05
C LEU A 33 70.49 -41.63 34.04
N VAL A 34 71.00 -42.77 33.58
CA VAL A 34 72.43 -43.03 33.37
C VAL A 34 72.73 -43.28 31.89
N ARG A 35 74.01 -43.22 31.49
CA ARG A 35 74.40 -43.29 30.07
C ARG A 35 73.98 -44.59 29.39
N ALA A 36 73.96 -45.70 30.14
CA ALA A 36 73.54 -47.00 29.65
C ALA A 36 72.05 -47.06 29.26
N ASP A 37 71.24 -46.10 29.73
CA ASP A 37 69.80 -46.02 29.41
C ASP A 37 69.55 -45.48 27.99
N PHE A 38 70.59 -44.99 27.29
CA PHE A 38 70.49 -44.40 25.95
C PHE A 38 71.07 -45.35 24.91
N SER A 39 70.23 -45.75 23.96
CA SER A 39 70.62 -46.52 22.78
C SER A 39 70.53 -45.62 21.55
N LEU A 40 71.66 -45.39 20.87
CA LEU A 40 71.66 -44.64 19.61
C LEU A 40 71.00 -45.48 18.52
N GLN A 41 69.90 -44.98 17.95
CA GLN A 41 69.09 -45.70 16.95
C GLN A 41 69.37 -45.24 15.52
N ALA A 42 69.77 -43.98 15.33
CA ALA A 42 70.10 -43.43 14.02
C ALA A 42 71.09 -42.26 14.14
N ASP A 43 72.07 -42.21 13.23
CA ASP A 43 73.20 -41.28 13.29
C ASP A 43 72.92 -39.91 12.66
N ASP A 44 71.89 -39.76 11.81
CA ASP A 44 71.59 -38.45 11.20
C ASP A 44 70.13 -38.32 10.72
N LEU A 45 69.35 -37.49 11.42
CA LEU A 45 68.07 -36.95 10.94
C LEU A 45 68.32 -35.66 10.15
N THR A 46 68.24 -35.72 8.83
CA THR A 46 68.18 -34.51 7.99
C THR A 46 66.74 -34.03 7.88
N PHE A 47 66.36 -33.03 8.68
CA PHE A 47 65.01 -32.51 8.75
C PHE A 47 64.45 -31.93 7.44
N SER A 48 65.30 -31.47 6.51
CA SER A 48 64.86 -30.98 5.19
C SER A 48 64.11 -32.03 4.36
N LYS A 49 64.32 -33.32 4.63
CA LYS A 49 63.59 -34.43 3.98
C LYS A 49 62.42 -34.96 4.80
N HIS A 50 62.29 -34.59 6.07
CA HIS A 50 61.36 -35.22 7.03
C HIS A 50 60.33 -34.24 7.64
N LEU A 51 60.42 -32.95 7.36
CA LEU A 51 59.46 -31.92 7.80
C LEU A 51 58.76 -31.21 6.63
N TYR A 52 58.75 -31.75 5.41
CA TYR A 52 58.11 -31.09 4.27
C TYR A 52 56.58 -31.25 4.33
N LEU A 53 55.90 -30.41 5.11
CA LEU A 53 54.44 -30.38 5.22
C LEU A 53 53.93 -28.93 5.24
N GLY A 54 53.52 -28.46 4.05
CA GLY A 54 52.58 -27.36 3.84
C GLY A 54 53.13 -25.94 4.03
N ASP A 55 53.31 -25.53 5.28
CA ASP A 55 53.46 -24.11 5.66
C ASP A 55 54.79 -23.80 6.37
N ASN A 56 55.68 -24.80 6.52
CA ASN A 56 56.92 -24.69 7.28
C ASN A 56 57.81 -23.54 6.79
N ARG A 57 57.85 -22.45 7.57
CA ARG A 57 58.77 -21.34 7.33
C ARG A 57 60.15 -21.76 7.83
N GLU A 58 61.19 -21.39 7.09
CA GLU A 58 62.59 -21.62 7.48
C GLU A 58 62.87 -21.10 8.91
N SER A 59 62.16 -20.04 9.32
CA SER A 59 62.19 -19.46 10.67
C SER A 59 61.77 -20.42 11.78
N ASP A 60 60.80 -21.30 11.56
CA ASP A 60 60.25 -22.16 12.61
C ASP A 60 61.22 -23.30 12.93
N TYR A 61 61.92 -23.78 11.91
CA TYR A 61 63.00 -24.76 12.06
C TYR A 61 64.21 -24.18 12.79
N ASP A 62 64.60 -22.95 12.48
CA ASP A 62 65.69 -22.26 13.18
C ASP A 62 65.32 -21.93 14.63
N ALA A 63 64.07 -21.52 14.88
CA ALA A 63 63.55 -21.36 16.23
C ALA A 63 63.56 -22.69 17.01
N PHE A 64 63.16 -23.79 16.38
CA PHE A 64 63.21 -25.12 17.00
C PHE A 64 64.65 -25.56 17.31
N LYS A 65 65.58 -25.41 16.36
CA LYS A 65 67.02 -25.68 16.60
C LYS A 65 67.58 -24.88 17.76
N ALA A 66 67.19 -23.61 17.89
CA ALA A 66 67.64 -22.75 18.97
C ALA A 66 67.23 -23.25 20.36
N THR A 67 66.23 -24.14 20.46
CA THR A 67 65.81 -24.74 21.74
C THR A 67 66.80 -25.77 22.31
N PHE A 68 67.78 -26.24 21.52
CA PHE A 68 68.83 -27.14 21.99
C PHE A 68 70.04 -26.34 22.49
N PRO A 69 70.32 -26.35 23.81
CA PRO A 69 71.40 -25.55 24.36
C PRO A 69 72.77 -26.06 23.90
N LYS A 70 73.65 -25.13 23.50
CA LYS A 70 75.09 -25.37 23.37
C LYS A 70 75.74 -25.29 24.75
N SER A 71 75.37 -26.21 25.63
CA SER A 71 75.84 -26.24 27.02
C SER A 71 76.33 -27.63 27.42
N GLU A 72 76.94 -27.71 28.60
CA GLU A 72 77.31 -29.00 29.21
C GLU A 72 76.08 -29.86 29.58
N ILE A 73 74.90 -29.24 29.58
CA ILE A 73 73.61 -29.92 29.70
C ILE A 73 73.06 -30.16 28.29
N LYS A 74 72.94 -31.43 27.91
CA LYS A 74 72.34 -31.84 26.64
C LYS A 74 70.84 -31.99 26.80
N LYS A 75 70.07 -31.35 25.93
CA LYS A 75 68.62 -31.52 25.84
C LYS A 75 68.27 -32.63 24.86
N PHE A 76 67.36 -33.50 25.27
CA PHE A 76 66.73 -34.51 24.45
C PHE A 76 65.22 -34.32 24.54
N ILE A 77 64.50 -34.43 23.42
CA ILE A 77 63.03 -34.26 23.40
C ILE A 77 62.35 -35.34 22.56
N ASN A 78 61.22 -35.87 23.01
CA ASN A 78 60.42 -36.85 22.25
C ASN A 78 59.16 -36.20 21.63
N CYS A 79 58.38 -36.97 20.87
CA CYS A 79 57.17 -36.49 20.20
C CYS A 79 56.01 -36.07 21.14
N GLU A 80 56.09 -36.39 22.43
CA GLU A 80 55.09 -36.00 23.43
C GLU A 80 55.51 -34.79 24.26
N GLY A 81 56.64 -34.15 23.91
CA GLY A 81 57.21 -33.01 24.64
C GLY A 81 57.83 -33.39 25.99
N TRP A 82 58.19 -34.66 26.20
CA TRP A 82 59.07 -35.03 27.32
C TRP A 82 60.49 -34.61 27.01
N VAL A 83 61.12 -34.00 28.00
CA VAL A 83 62.48 -33.46 27.89
C VAL A 83 63.38 -34.16 28.88
N ILE A 84 64.52 -34.65 28.41
CA ILE A 84 65.63 -35.08 29.26
C ILE A 84 66.72 -34.02 29.22
N ASN A 85 67.08 -33.51 30.39
CA ASN A 85 68.24 -32.66 30.58
C ASN A 85 69.38 -33.52 31.13
N TRP A 86 70.36 -33.81 30.28
CA TRP A 86 71.49 -34.68 30.58
C TRP A 86 72.73 -33.87 30.94
N ASP A 87 73.18 -33.96 32.18
CA ASP A 87 74.43 -33.36 32.63
C ASP A 87 75.61 -34.26 32.22
N VAL A 88 76.45 -33.76 31.31
CA VAL A 88 77.61 -34.50 30.80
C VAL A 88 78.68 -34.72 31.87
N LYS A 89 78.87 -33.77 32.80
CA LYS A 89 79.87 -33.86 33.87
C LYS A 89 79.44 -34.84 34.95
N ALA A 90 78.18 -34.73 35.40
CA ALA A 90 77.64 -35.61 36.42
C ALA A 90 77.28 -37.01 35.89
N GLN A 91 77.18 -37.16 34.56
CA GLN A 91 76.69 -38.38 33.89
C GLN A 91 75.29 -38.80 34.38
N THR A 92 74.43 -37.81 34.63
CA THR A 92 73.06 -38.03 35.10
C THR A 92 72.07 -37.20 34.32
N GLY A 93 70.87 -37.74 34.07
CA GLY A 93 69.77 -37.02 33.44
C GLY A 93 68.56 -36.82 34.36
N THR A 94 67.81 -35.75 34.11
CA THR A 94 66.52 -35.44 34.75
C THR A 94 65.41 -35.29 33.72
N TRP A 95 64.20 -35.70 34.11
CA TRP A 95 62.97 -35.55 33.32
C TRP A 95 62.31 -34.19 33.55
N SER A 96 61.77 -33.60 32.49
CA SER A 96 60.93 -32.40 32.50
C SER A 96 59.95 -32.41 31.32
N ARG A 97 59.07 -31.40 31.23
CA ARG A 97 58.16 -31.18 30.11
C ARG A 97 58.58 -29.94 29.34
N GLU A 98 58.44 -29.98 28.03
CA GLU A 98 58.63 -28.83 27.18
C GLU A 98 57.56 -27.77 27.46
N GLU A 99 57.96 -26.48 27.44
CA GLU A 99 57.04 -25.38 27.72
C GLU A 99 55.93 -25.29 26.66
N PRO A 100 54.66 -24.98 27.02
CA PRO A 100 53.54 -24.95 26.07
C PRO A 100 53.64 -23.92 24.93
N ASN A 101 54.52 -22.94 25.07
CA ASN A 101 54.84 -21.88 24.11
C ASN A 101 56.15 -22.14 23.33
N SER A 102 56.80 -23.29 23.55
CA SER A 102 58.02 -23.67 22.85
C SER A 102 57.76 -23.85 21.34
N PRO A 103 58.71 -23.44 20.47
CA PRO A 103 58.65 -23.73 19.03
C PRO A 103 58.49 -25.23 18.70
N PHE A 104 58.85 -26.12 19.62
CA PHE A 104 58.65 -27.56 19.48
C PHE A 104 57.19 -27.93 19.17
N TRP A 105 56.21 -27.28 19.80
CA TRP A 105 54.79 -27.58 19.60
C TRP A 105 54.24 -27.08 18.25
N GLY A 106 55.02 -26.28 17.52
CA GLY A 106 54.74 -25.90 16.15
C GLY A 106 55.18 -26.94 15.11
N LEU A 107 55.90 -28.00 15.53
CA LEU A 107 56.35 -29.03 14.60
C LEU A 107 55.15 -29.86 14.08
N PRO A 108 55.07 -30.10 12.77
CA PRO A 108 54.00 -30.90 12.20
C PRO A 108 54.00 -32.33 12.75
N GLY A 109 52.81 -32.84 13.07
CA GLY A 109 52.63 -34.16 13.68
C GLY A 109 52.82 -34.20 15.20
N ILE A 110 53.27 -33.10 15.82
CA ILE A 110 53.31 -32.95 17.28
C ILE A 110 51.99 -32.30 17.72
N THR A 111 51.08 -33.10 18.25
CA THR A 111 49.82 -32.56 18.77
C THR A 111 50.07 -31.99 20.17
N LYS A 112 49.85 -30.68 20.34
CA LYS A 112 49.78 -30.07 21.67
C LYS A 112 48.66 -30.78 22.44
N LYS A 113 49.02 -31.55 23.47
CA LYS A 113 48.04 -32.21 24.31
C LYS A 113 47.24 -31.11 25.01
N LYS A 114 45.96 -30.98 24.69
CA LYS A 114 45.06 -30.06 25.38
C LYS A 114 45.18 -30.32 26.87
N SER A 115 45.41 -29.27 27.64
CA SER A 115 45.43 -29.39 29.08
C SER A 115 44.02 -29.77 29.56
N ALA A 116 43.91 -30.53 30.66
CA ALA A 116 42.61 -30.85 31.25
C ALA A 116 41.78 -29.57 31.55
N THR A 117 42.47 -28.46 31.81
CA THR A 117 41.86 -27.13 31.99
C THR A 117 41.26 -26.56 30.71
N GLU A 118 41.92 -26.71 29.55
CA GLU A 118 41.39 -26.28 28.25
C GLU A 118 40.16 -27.09 27.87
N GLU A 119 40.15 -28.41 28.06
CA GLU A 119 38.97 -29.24 27.77
C GLU A 119 37.77 -28.85 28.65
N VAL A 120 38.00 -28.58 29.95
CA VAL A 120 36.94 -28.10 30.85
C VAL A 120 36.43 -26.72 30.44
N LEU A 121 37.31 -25.82 29.99
CA LEU A 121 36.93 -24.50 29.50
C LEU A 121 36.12 -24.59 28.21
N GLU A 122 36.56 -25.39 27.24
CA GLU A 122 35.82 -25.61 25.98
C GLU A 122 34.43 -26.15 26.24
N LYS A 123 34.29 -27.11 27.16
CA LYS A 123 32.97 -27.62 27.55
C LYS A 123 32.09 -26.53 28.16
N LYS A 124 32.64 -25.70 29.06
CA LYS A 124 31.89 -24.58 29.66
C LYS A 124 31.49 -23.53 28.63
N VAL A 125 32.35 -23.23 27.66
CA VAL A 125 32.03 -22.30 26.56
C VAL A 125 30.87 -22.86 25.75
N SER A 126 30.93 -24.13 25.36
CA SER A 126 29.83 -24.80 24.63
C SER A 126 28.52 -24.78 25.41
N GLU A 127 28.53 -25.07 26.72
CA GLU A 127 27.34 -25.03 27.57
C GLU A 127 26.76 -23.61 27.72
N LEU A 128 27.61 -22.57 27.70
CA LEU A 128 27.16 -21.18 27.76
C LEU A 128 26.61 -20.70 26.42
N GLU A 129 27.19 -21.12 25.30
CA GLU A 129 26.69 -20.82 23.96
C GLU A 129 25.29 -21.41 23.75
N GLU A 130 25.06 -22.66 24.16
CA GLU A 130 23.73 -23.30 24.12
C GLU A 130 22.71 -22.55 24.97
N LYS A 131 23.09 -22.12 26.18
CA LYS A 131 22.19 -21.34 27.06
C LYS A 131 21.88 -19.97 26.49
N ASN A 132 22.87 -19.29 25.91
CA ASN A 132 22.65 -17.99 25.28
C ASN A 132 21.71 -18.11 24.08
N SER A 133 21.90 -19.13 23.25
CA SER A 133 21.00 -19.44 22.13
C SER A 133 19.56 -19.64 22.60
N SER A 134 19.36 -20.44 23.65
CA SER A 134 18.02 -20.67 24.23
C SER A 134 17.38 -19.41 24.81
N LEU A 135 18.17 -18.53 25.44
CA LEU A 135 17.65 -17.27 26.01
C LEU A 135 17.28 -16.26 24.92
N GLU A 136 18.01 -16.24 23.81
CA GLU A 136 17.71 -15.38 22.67
C GLU A 136 16.37 -15.78 22.02
N ASP A 137 16.12 -17.09 21.88
CA ASP A 137 14.82 -17.61 21.43
C ASP A 137 13.68 -17.21 22.36
N ASP A 138 13.86 -17.30 23.69
CA ASP A 138 12.85 -16.89 24.68
C ASP A 138 12.54 -15.38 24.61
N ILE A 139 13.56 -14.54 24.39
CA ILE A 139 13.38 -13.09 24.20
C ILE A 139 12.58 -12.80 22.94
N ASN A 140 12.91 -13.45 21.83
CA ASN A 140 12.21 -13.28 20.56
C ASN A 140 10.74 -13.72 20.67
N ASN A 141 10.49 -14.88 21.28
CA ASN A 141 9.14 -15.39 21.52
C ASN A 141 8.31 -14.43 22.39
N LYS A 142 8.93 -13.83 23.41
CA LYS A 142 8.25 -12.84 24.26
C LYS A 142 7.90 -11.58 23.48
N ALA A 143 8.81 -11.06 22.66
CA ALA A 143 8.57 -9.88 21.84
C ALA A 143 7.44 -10.12 20.81
N GLU A 144 7.40 -11.29 20.19
CA GLU A 144 6.31 -11.68 19.29
C GLU A 144 4.97 -11.76 20.02
N LYS A 145 4.95 -12.35 21.21
CA LYS A 145 3.74 -12.43 22.04
C LYS A 145 3.20 -11.03 22.40
N GLU A 146 4.07 -10.12 22.83
CA GLU A 146 3.66 -8.73 23.13
C GLU A 146 3.14 -7.99 21.88
N ALA A 147 3.73 -8.23 20.71
CA ALA A 147 3.24 -7.68 19.44
C ALA A 147 1.85 -8.24 19.07
N GLN A 148 1.63 -9.55 19.28
CA GLN A 148 0.33 -10.19 19.08
C GLN A 148 -0.72 -9.64 20.05
N GLU A 149 -0.40 -9.47 21.32
CA GLU A 149 -1.30 -8.91 22.33
C GLU A 149 -1.76 -7.48 21.96
N LYS A 150 -0.83 -6.63 21.51
CA LYS A 150 -1.16 -5.28 21.01
C LYS A 150 -2.11 -5.32 19.80
N LYS A 151 -1.87 -6.25 18.86
CA LYS A 151 -2.73 -6.42 17.69
C LYS A 151 -4.13 -6.90 18.08
N VAL A 152 -4.23 -7.82 19.04
CA VAL A 152 -5.52 -8.28 19.57
C VAL A 152 -6.28 -7.14 20.23
N SER A 153 -5.61 -6.33 21.05
CA SER A 153 -6.23 -5.15 21.69
C SER A 153 -6.77 -4.16 20.63
N SER A 154 -5.97 -3.85 19.61
CA SER A 154 -6.39 -2.95 18.53
C SER A 154 -7.60 -3.49 17.75
N LEU A 155 -7.62 -4.79 17.45
CA LEU A 155 -8.75 -5.41 16.75
C LEU A 155 -10.02 -5.43 17.60
N GLN A 156 -9.90 -5.59 18.92
CA GLN A 156 -11.05 -5.52 19.83
C GLN A 156 -11.67 -4.11 19.87
N GLU A 157 -10.84 -3.06 19.85
CA GLU A 157 -11.32 -1.67 19.76
C GLU A 157 -12.05 -1.41 18.43
N GLU A 158 -11.53 -1.93 17.32
CA GLU A 158 -12.15 -1.79 16.01
C GLU A 158 -13.50 -2.53 15.92
N ILE A 159 -13.57 -3.75 16.46
CA ILE A 159 -14.82 -4.52 16.58
C ILE A 159 -15.85 -3.74 17.41
N ALA A 160 -15.44 -3.15 18.53
CA ALA A 160 -16.33 -2.35 19.37
C ALA A 160 -16.86 -1.11 18.63
N LYS A 161 -16.03 -0.46 17.80
CA LYS A 161 -16.43 0.67 16.97
C LYS A 161 -17.44 0.25 15.89
N ILE A 162 -17.14 -0.81 15.14
CA ILE A 162 -18.03 -1.34 14.09
C ILE A 162 -19.38 -1.75 14.68
N LYS A 163 -19.40 -2.34 15.88
CA LYS A 163 -20.65 -2.71 16.56
C LYS A 163 -21.53 -1.49 16.86
N LYS A 164 -20.94 -0.39 17.35
CA LYS A 164 -21.67 0.86 17.60
C LYS A 164 -22.21 1.49 16.30
N GLU A 165 -21.41 1.48 15.24
CA GLU A 165 -21.84 1.99 13.93
C GLU A 165 -22.99 1.16 13.36
N LYS A 166 -22.94 -0.16 13.54
CA LYS A 166 -24.03 -1.06 13.15
C LYS A 166 -25.31 -0.75 13.93
N GLU A 167 -25.25 -0.63 15.25
CA GLU A 167 -26.42 -0.29 16.08
C GLU A 167 -27.03 1.07 15.67
N ALA A 168 -26.20 2.06 15.36
CA ALA A 168 -26.66 3.35 14.86
C ALA A 168 -27.32 3.24 13.46
N SER A 169 -26.76 2.41 12.57
CA SER A 169 -27.34 2.15 11.25
C SER A 169 -28.67 1.40 11.35
N ASP A 170 -28.77 0.39 12.19
CA ASP A 170 -30.00 -0.39 12.41
C ASP A 170 -31.13 0.52 12.93
N LYS A 171 -30.81 1.46 13.83
CA LYS A 171 -31.77 2.47 14.28
C LYS A 171 -32.26 3.36 13.12
N ARG A 172 -31.35 3.84 12.27
CA ARG A 172 -31.72 4.66 11.09
C ARG A 172 -32.62 3.89 10.11
N VAL A 173 -32.39 2.60 9.94
CA VAL A 173 -33.24 1.75 9.09
C VAL A 173 -34.66 1.67 9.67
N LEU A 174 -34.80 1.45 10.97
CA LEU A 174 -36.11 1.43 11.64
C LEU A 174 -36.84 2.78 11.51
N ASP A 175 -36.13 3.90 11.70
CA ASP A 175 -36.70 5.23 11.55
C ASP A 175 -37.22 5.46 10.11
N LEU A 176 -36.44 5.07 9.10
CA LEU A 176 -36.83 5.16 7.69
C LEU A 176 -38.01 4.24 7.34
N GLU A 177 -38.06 3.03 7.90
CA GLU A 177 -39.21 2.14 7.70
C GLU A 177 -40.50 2.73 8.27
N ALA A 178 -40.43 3.41 9.41
CA ALA A 178 -41.57 4.13 9.98
C ALA A 178 -42.03 5.28 9.07
N ASP A 179 -41.10 6.07 8.53
CA ASP A 179 -41.40 7.16 7.59
C ASP A 179 -42.04 6.64 6.30
N VAL A 180 -41.50 5.56 5.72
CA VAL A 180 -42.06 4.92 4.51
C VAL A 180 -43.47 4.40 4.75
N ASN A 181 -43.73 3.80 5.91
CA ASN A 181 -45.08 3.33 6.26
C ASN A 181 -46.06 4.50 6.41
N LYS A 182 -45.62 5.60 7.03
CA LYS A 182 -46.42 6.82 7.14
C LYS A 182 -46.77 7.41 5.77
N GLU A 183 -45.79 7.56 4.87
CA GLU A 183 -46.03 8.05 3.51
C GLU A 183 -46.97 7.13 2.73
N ARG A 184 -46.85 5.81 2.93
CA ARG A 184 -47.75 4.82 2.33
C ARG A 184 -49.19 5.01 2.79
N ASP A 185 -49.40 5.26 4.08
CA ASP A 185 -50.73 5.52 4.64
C ASP A 185 -51.31 6.83 4.11
N GLU A 186 -50.52 7.90 4.09
CA GLU A 186 -50.92 9.20 3.51
C GLU A 186 -51.31 9.06 2.02
N LYS A 187 -50.52 8.31 1.25
CA LYS A 187 -50.81 8.00 -0.15
C LYS A 187 -52.11 7.20 -0.31
N SER A 188 -52.39 6.25 0.59
CA SER A 188 -53.65 5.49 0.59
C SER A 188 -54.86 6.41 0.81
N VAL A 189 -54.74 7.38 1.73
CA VAL A 189 -55.79 8.39 1.97
C VAL A 189 -56.03 9.24 0.71
N LEU A 190 -54.96 9.72 0.06
CA LEU A 190 -55.06 10.51 -1.17
C LEU A 190 -55.72 9.73 -2.32
N ILE A 191 -55.34 8.47 -2.53
CA ILE A 191 -55.96 7.60 -3.54
C ILE A 191 -57.46 7.43 -3.29
N ASN A 192 -57.87 7.25 -2.05
CA ASN A 192 -59.29 7.15 -1.68
C ASN A 192 -60.03 8.50 -1.78
N GLY A 193 -59.31 9.62 -1.67
CA GLY A 193 -59.81 10.96 -1.98
C GLY A 193 -60.12 11.11 -3.47
N LEU A 194 -59.15 10.82 -4.33
CA LEU A 194 -59.29 10.90 -5.80
C LEU A 194 -60.44 10.03 -6.32
N LYS A 195 -60.58 8.80 -5.81
CA LYS A 195 -61.71 7.92 -6.18
C LYS A 195 -63.08 8.53 -5.85
N ARG A 196 -63.19 9.31 -4.77
CA ARG A 196 -64.43 10.01 -4.42
C ARG A 196 -64.68 11.19 -5.36
N GLU A 197 -63.64 11.92 -5.74
CA GLU A 197 -63.74 13.00 -6.73
C GLU A 197 -64.17 12.46 -8.10
N ASP A 198 -63.58 11.35 -8.57
CA ASP A 198 -64.00 10.69 -9.81
C ASP A 198 -65.49 10.27 -9.78
N MET A 199 -65.97 9.75 -8.64
CA MET A 199 -67.40 9.43 -8.46
C MET A 199 -68.28 10.67 -8.49
N LEU A 200 -67.84 11.79 -7.90
CA LEU A 200 -68.59 13.06 -7.95
C LEU A 200 -68.64 13.63 -9.37
N MET A 201 -67.53 13.57 -10.10
CA MET A 201 -67.46 14.01 -11.50
C MET A 201 -68.39 13.18 -12.39
N ALA A 202 -68.39 11.86 -12.25
CA ALA A 202 -69.34 11.00 -12.96
C ALA A 202 -70.81 11.31 -12.62
N GLY A 203 -71.10 11.64 -11.35
CA GLY A 203 -72.42 12.09 -10.92
C GLY A 203 -72.83 13.44 -11.55
N LEU A 204 -71.89 14.37 -11.67
CA LEU A 204 -72.10 15.68 -12.29
C LEU A 204 -72.35 15.56 -13.80
N GLU A 205 -71.60 14.71 -14.50
CA GLU A 205 -71.82 14.39 -15.91
C GLU A 205 -73.21 13.78 -16.15
N ALA A 206 -73.64 12.85 -15.28
CA ALA A 206 -74.98 12.27 -15.35
C ALA A 206 -76.08 13.33 -15.16
N LEU A 207 -75.88 14.27 -14.22
CA LEU A 207 -76.81 15.39 -14.01
C LEU A 207 -76.83 16.34 -15.21
N GLN A 208 -75.68 16.68 -15.76
CA GLN A 208 -75.57 17.52 -16.96
C GLN A 208 -76.31 16.88 -18.15
N GLN A 209 -76.20 15.56 -18.31
CA GLN A 209 -76.93 14.83 -19.35
C GLN A 209 -78.45 14.87 -19.13
N GLN A 210 -78.92 14.78 -17.89
CA GLN A 210 -80.35 14.96 -17.56
C GLN A 210 -80.83 16.38 -17.86
N VAL A 211 -80.02 17.40 -17.55
CA VAL A 211 -80.35 18.80 -17.87
C VAL A 211 -80.43 19.00 -19.38
N LEU A 212 -79.50 18.44 -20.15
CA LEU A 212 -79.54 18.49 -21.62
C LEU A 212 -80.78 17.79 -22.19
N ASP A 213 -81.14 16.61 -21.68
CA ASP A 213 -82.35 15.89 -22.08
C ASP A 213 -83.61 16.69 -21.76
N LEU A 214 -83.74 17.23 -20.55
CA LEU A 214 -84.86 18.09 -20.14
C LEU A 214 -84.93 19.38 -20.97
N THR A 215 -83.80 20.02 -21.23
CA THR A 215 -83.72 21.24 -22.06
C THR A 215 -84.15 20.93 -23.49
N SER A 216 -83.72 19.80 -24.06
CA SER A 216 -84.14 19.37 -25.39
C SER A 216 -85.65 19.14 -25.45
N LYS A 217 -86.23 18.49 -24.44
CA LYS A 217 -87.68 18.28 -24.31
C LYS A 217 -88.46 19.60 -24.20
N LEU A 218 -87.93 20.58 -23.46
CA LEU A 218 -88.52 21.92 -23.37
C LEU A 218 -88.45 22.68 -24.71
N SER A 219 -87.32 22.59 -25.43
CA SER A 219 -87.14 23.24 -26.74
C SER A 219 -88.10 22.71 -27.81
N VAL A 220 -88.47 21.42 -27.74
CA VAL A 220 -89.47 20.79 -28.61
C VAL A 220 -90.89 21.24 -28.25
N GLN A 221 -91.13 21.70 -27.01
CA GLN A 221 -92.46 22.09 -26.54
C GLN A 221 -92.74 23.60 -26.62
N CYS A 222 -91.73 24.43 -26.92
CA CYS A 222 -91.86 25.89 -27.04
C CYS A 222 -91.67 26.45 -28.47
N CYS A 223 -91.40 25.61 -29.46
CA CYS A 223 -91.09 26.05 -30.83
C CYS A 223 -92.12 25.57 -31.87
N ASP A 224 -93.38 25.92 -31.65
CA ASP A 224 -94.36 26.17 -32.73
C ASP A 224 -94.74 27.66 -32.73
N ALA A 225 -93.73 28.54 -32.85
CA ALA A 225 -93.97 29.95 -33.13
C ALA A 225 -92.74 30.63 -33.75
N ALA A 226 -92.91 31.04 -35.01
CA ALA A 226 -92.26 32.15 -35.70
C ALA A 226 -90.73 32.10 -35.90
N GLY A 227 -90.33 32.03 -37.17
CA GLY A 227 -88.97 32.22 -37.61
C GLY A 227 -88.46 33.65 -37.40
N SER A 228 -87.13 33.78 -37.41
CA SER A 228 -86.44 34.98 -37.89
C SER A 228 -84.95 34.65 -38.07
N ASP A 229 -84.40 35.24 -39.12
CA ASP A 229 -83.03 35.16 -39.58
C ASP A 229 -81.97 35.58 -38.55
N GLY A 230 -80.78 34.98 -38.72
CA GLY A 230 -79.50 35.70 -38.68
C GLY A 230 -78.84 35.96 -37.32
N SER A 231 -77.69 35.30 -37.06
CA SER A 231 -76.54 35.86 -36.30
C SER A 231 -75.39 34.84 -36.37
N SER A 232 -74.35 35.09 -37.17
CA SER A 232 -73.06 35.69 -36.76
C SER A 232 -72.15 34.78 -35.93
N ILE A 233 -71.18 34.19 -36.63
CA ILE A 233 -69.75 34.06 -36.30
C ILE A 233 -69.36 34.56 -34.90
N ASP A 234 -68.82 33.67 -34.07
CA ASP A 234 -67.75 33.97 -33.13
C ASP A 234 -66.53 33.13 -33.55
N GLU A 235 -65.84 33.60 -34.58
CA GLU A 235 -64.43 33.28 -34.80
C GLU A 235 -63.66 33.95 -33.68
N GLU A 236 -62.94 33.13 -32.90
CA GLU A 236 -62.05 33.62 -31.87
C GLU A 236 -61.01 34.60 -32.46
N PRO A 237 -60.74 35.74 -31.80
CA PRO A 237 -59.95 36.82 -32.37
C PRO A 237 -58.46 36.58 -32.14
N TRP A 238 -57.82 35.69 -32.90
CA TRP A 238 -56.36 35.61 -32.85
C TRP A 238 -55.68 35.40 -34.21
N ILE A 239 -54.79 36.36 -34.50
CA ILE A 239 -53.70 36.36 -35.49
C ILE A 239 -54.09 36.74 -36.93
N THR A 240 -54.40 38.02 -37.13
CA THR A 240 -54.04 38.70 -38.38
C THR A 240 -53.35 40.03 -38.05
N GLY A 241 -52.03 40.11 -38.25
CA GLY A 241 -51.37 41.42 -38.36
C GLY A 241 -49.93 41.57 -37.90
N GLN A 242 -49.36 40.67 -37.10
CA GLN A 242 -47.93 40.75 -36.76
C GLN A 242 -47.10 39.88 -37.71
N THR A 243 -46.41 40.52 -38.64
CA THR A 243 -45.34 39.89 -39.42
C THR A 243 -44.26 39.40 -38.47
N VAL A 244 -44.12 38.08 -38.35
CA VAL A 244 -43.01 37.46 -37.64
C VAL A 244 -41.70 37.88 -38.31
N PRO A 245 -40.70 38.39 -37.56
CA PRO A 245 -39.39 38.72 -38.12
C PRO A 245 -38.75 37.50 -38.81
N GLY A 246 -38.27 37.67 -40.04
CA GLY A 246 -37.75 36.55 -40.85
C GLY A 246 -36.49 35.88 -40.30
N ASN A 247 -35.84 36.50 -39.30
CA ASN A 247 -34.69 35.95 -38.58
C ASN A 247 -35.08 35.03 -37.41
N TRP A 248 -36.36 34.90 -37.08
CA TRP A 248 -36.81 34.03 -35.99
C TRP A 248 -36.85 32.57 -36.42
N VAL A 249 -36.41 31.69 -35.53
CA VAL A 249 -36.30 30.26 -35.80
C VAL A 249 -37.55 29.51 -35.35
N PRO A 250 -38.02 28.50 -36.12
CA PRO A 250 -39.13 27.66 -35.71
C PRO A 250 -38.74 26.74 -34.55
N PHE A 251 -39.72 26.30 -33.76
CA PHE A 251 -39.50 25.41 -32.61
C PHE A 251 -38.67 24.15 -32.93
N LYS A 252 -38.84 23.58 -34.12
CA LYS A 252 -38.11 22.38 -34.57
C LYS A 252 -36.60 22.60 -34.74
N ASP A 253 -36.17 23.84 -34.90
CA ASP A 253 -34.76 24.20 -35.09
C ASP A 253 -34.11 24.61 -33.74
N LEU A 254 -34.86 24.50 -32.64
CA LEU A 254 -34.35 24.55 -31.27
C LEU A 254 -33.99 23.14 -30.79
N ASP A 255 -32.84 22.97 -30.14
CA ASP A 255 -32.43 21.71 -29.52
C ASP A 255 -33.23 21.46 -28.22
N VAL A 256 -34.47 21.00 -28.35
CA VAL A 256 -35.37 20.80 -27.20
C VAL A 256 -35.07 19.46 -26.52
N GLN A 257 -34.54 19.49 -25.30
CA GLN A 257 -34.41 18.29 -24.48
C GLN A 257 -35.73 17.94 -23.76
N PRO A 258 -36.32 16.75 -24.01
CA PRO A 258 -37.52 16.32 -23.30
C PRO A 258 -37.17 15.88 -21.86
N PHE A 259 -38.01 16.26 -20.90
CA PHE A 259 -37.94 15.74 -19.53
C PHE A 259 -38.97 14.64 -19.32
N SER A 260 -38.59 13.61 -18.56
CA SER A 260 -39.55 12.61 -18.06
C SER A 260 -40.46 13.25 -17.00
N LYS A 261 -41.78 12.94 -17.06
CA LYS A 261 -42.78 13.40 -16.07
C LYS A 261 -42.40 13.11 -14.61
N ASN A 262 -41.48 12.18 -14.37
CA ASN A 262 -41.07 11.72 -13.04
C ASN A 262 -39.85 12.46 -12.46
N ILE A 263 -39.26 13.41 -13.18
CA ILE A 263 -38.15 14.21 -12.64
C ILE A 263 -38.74 15.33 -11.78
N SER A 264 -38.51 15.26 -10.47
CA SER A 264 -38.85 16.34 -9.54
C SER A 264 -37.90 17.52 -9.77
N LEU A 265 -38.31 18.45 -10.64
CA LEU A 265 -37.64 19.73 -10.79
C LEU A 265 -38.07 20.63 -9.64
N MET A 266 -37.14 20.99 -8.74
CA MET A 266 -37.36 22.08 -7.80
C MET A 266 -37.38 23.41 -8.55
N ILE A 267 -38.54 23.77 -9.07
CA ILE A 267 -38.75 25.06 -9.73
C ILE A 267 -39.09 26.07 -8.63
N THR A 268 -38.11 26.91 -8.28
CA THR A 268 -38.36 28.04 -7.39
C THR A 268 -39.08 29.13 -8.18
N LYS A 269 -40.31 29.46 -7.79
CA LYS A 269 -41.06 30.57 -8.39
C LYS A 269 -40.28 31.86 -8.14
N ALA A 270 -39.67 32.44 -9.18
CA ALA A 270 -39.01 33.73 -9.07
C ALA A 270 -40.02 34.78 -8.58
N ALA A 271 -39.66 35.54 -7.54
CA ALA A 271 -40.44 36.68 -7.09
C ALA A 271 -40.38 37.77 -8.17
N GLY A 272 -41.53 38.11 -8.76
CA GLY A 272 -41.61 39.01 -9.91
C GLY A 272 -41.78 38.28 -11.24
N GLY A 273 -42.68 37.29 -11.30
CA GLY A 273 -43.10 36.70 -12.57
C GLY A 273 -43.36 37.80 -13.59
N LEU A 274 -42.71 37.68 -14.76
CA LEU A 274 -42.87 38.61 -15.87
C LEU A 274 -44.36 38.89 -16.03
N LYS A 275 -44.76 40.15 -15.78
CA LYS A 275 -46.08 40.60 -16.21
C LYS A 275 -46.09 40.38 -17.72
N PHE A 276 -47.12 39.71 -18.23
CA PHE A 276 -47.37 39.58 -19.67
C PHE A 276 -47.65 40.98 -20.24
N GLY A 277 -46.59 41.77 -20.43
CA GLY A 277 -46.52 42.77 -21.48
C GLY A 277 -46.03 42.06 -22.75
N ASP A 278 -46.20 42.71 -23.89
CA ASP A 278 -45.83 42.19 -25.20
C ASP A 278 -44.38 41.67 -25.19
N ASP A 279 -44.21 40.37 -25.02
CA ASP A 279 -42.91 39.72 -25.10
C ASP A 279 -42.56 39.64 -26.59
N ASN A 280 -41.77 40.61 -27.04
CA ASN A 280 -41.35 40.72 -28.43
C ASN A 280 -40.24 39.72 -28.79
N THR A 281 -40.00 38.68 -27.98
CA THR A 281 -38.92 37.70 -28.22
C THR A 281 -39.44 36.33 -28.66
N THR A 282 -40.76 36.13 -28.65
CA THR A 282 -41.45 34.96 -29.21
C THR A 282 -42.86 35.35 -29.64
N ASN A 283 -43.44 34.62 -30.61
CA ASN A 283 -44.84 34.80 -30.99
C ASN A 283 -45.79 33.86 -30.22
N VAL A 284 -45.30 33.21 -29.16
CA VAL A 284 -46.02 32.17 -28.42
C VAL A 284 -46.53 32.68 -27.08
N LYS A 285 -47.81 32.47 -26.82
CA LYS A 285 -48.42 32.59 -25.48
C LYS A 285 -48.31 31.26 -24.75
N SER A 286 -47.91 31.32 -23.49
CA SER A 286 -47.99 30.23 -22.53
C SER A 286 -48.56 30.73 -21.22
N SER A 287 -49.28 29.87 -20.50
CA SER A 287 -49.87 30.23 -19.21
C SER A 287 -48.81 30.55 -18.15
N ARG A 288 -47.59 29.97 -18.28
CA ARG A 288 -46.50 30.11 -17.31
C ARG A 288 -45.13 29.95 -17.98
N PHE A 289 -44.27 30.93 -17.77
CA PHE A 289 -42.83 30.80 -17.97
C PHE A 289 -42.16 30.59 -16.61
N TYR A 290 -41.39 29.53 -16.46
CA TYR A 290 -40.63 29.29 -15.22
C TYR A 290 -39.18 29.71 -15.44
N GLY A 291 -38.73 30.74 -14.71
CA GLY A 291 -37.35 31.22 -14.70
C GLY A 291 -36.55 30.63 -13.54
N GLY A 292 -35.38 30.05 -13.82
CA GLY A 292 -34.44 29.55 -12.81
C GLY A 292 -33.42 30.60 -12.32
N ILE A 293 -32.55 30.19 -11.37
CA ILE A 293 -31.39 30.98 -10.88
C ILE A 293 -30.34 31.20 -11.99
N PHE A 294 -30.39 30.36 -13.01
CA PHE A 294 -29.79 30.57 -14.33
C PHE A 294 -30.94 30.80 -15.31
N PRO A 295 -30.74 31.58 -16.39
CA PRO A 295 -31.79 31.97 -17.33
C PRO A 295 -32.28 30.77 -18.16
N ILE A 296 -32.97 29.87 -17.49
CA ILE A 296 -33.64 28.69 -18.01
C ILE A 296 -35.11 29.05 -17.99
N VAL A 297 -35.72 29.04 -19.17
CA VAL A 297 -37.15 29.28 -19.37
C VAL A 297 -37.81 27.94 -19.71
N LEU A 298 -38.61 27.41 -18.79
CA LEU A 298 -39.39 26.18 -19.03
C LEU A 298 -40.79 26.55 -19.50
N VAL A 299 -41.24 25.92 -20.58
CA VAL A 299 -42.58 26.12 -21.14
C VAL A 299 -43.23 24.76 -21.47
N PRO A 300 -44.45 24.48 -20.99
CA PRO A 300 -45.17 23.28 -21.39
C PRO A 300 -45.54 23.34 -22.88
N ILE A 301 -45.05 22.38 -23.67
CA ILE A 301 -45.29 22.34 -25.13
C ILE A 301 -46.78 22.26 -25.46
N ALA A 302 -47.57 21.57 -24.62
CA ALA A 302 -49.02 21.44 -24.79
C ALA A 302 -49.80 22.75 -24.57
N GLU A 303 -49.17 23.77 -24.01
CA GLU A 303 -49.80 25.06 -23.68
C GLU A 303 -49.37 26.18 -24.64
N LEU A 304 -48.59 25.86 -25.68
CA LEU A 304 -48.12 26.84 -26.67
C LEU A 304 -49.26 27.24 -27.61
N THR A 305 -49.54 28.54 -27.69
CA THR A 305 -50.45 29.11 -28.70
C THR A 305 -49.75 30.26 -29.44
N PRO A 306 -49.57 30.20 -30.78
CA PRO A 306 -50.00 29.13 -31.68
C PRO A 306 -49.17 27.84 -31.48
N ASN A 307 -49.61 26.76 -32.13
CA ASN A 307 -49.05 25.41 -31.93
C ASN A 307 -47.56 25.32 -32.30
N ARG A 308 -46.97 24.15 -32.01
CA ARG A 308 -45.53 23.87 -32.19
C ARG A 308 -44.96 24.27 -33.56
N ASP A 309 -45.74 24.16 -34.64
CA ASP A 309 -45.24 24.35 -36.01
C ASP A 309 -45.20 25.83 -36.41
N GLU A 310 -46.00 26.67 -35.74
CA GLU A 310 -46.10 28.12 -35.97
C GLU A 310 -45.37 28.95 -34.90
N ALA A 311 -44.92 28.31 -33.83
CA ALA A 311 -44.06 28.90 -32.81
C ALA A 311 -42.71 29.35 -33.40
N ARG A 312 -42.31 30.58 -33.11
CA ARG A 312 -41.12 31.27 -33.59
C ARG A 312 -40.45 32.01 -32.42
N PHE A 313 -39.12 31.96 -32.39
CA PHE A 313 -38.32 32.47 -31.28
C PHE A 313 -37.17 33.33 -31.80
N ASP A 314 -36.90 34.43 -31.10
CA ASP A 314 -35.78 35.31 -31.41
C ASP A 314 -34.45 34.64 -31.08
N PRO A 315 -33.59 34.34 -32.07
CA PRO A 315 -32.33 33.68 -31.80
C PRO A 315 -31.42 34.52 -30.93
N ASP A 316 -31.44 35.85 -30.91
CA ASP A 316 -30.47 36.64 -30.11
C ASP A 316 -30.74 36.57 -28.61
N VAL A 317 -31.99 36.30 -28.21
CA VAL A 317 -32.39 36.12 -26.81
C VAL A 317 -32.22 34.66 -26.40
N TRP A 318 -32.55 33.73 -27.30
CA TRP A 318 -32.54 32.31 -27.02
C TRP A 318 -31.18 31.63 -27.35
N SER A 319 -30.26 32.29 -28.06
CA SER A 319 -28.90 31.77 -28.40
C SER A 319 -27.77 32.21 -27.47
N ARG A 320 -27.98 33.16 -26.55
CA ARG A 320 -26.91 33.74 -25.72
C ARG A 320 -26.46 32.89 -24.52
N TYR A 321 -26.99 31.68 -24.33
CA TYR A 321 -26.71 30.85 -23.16
C TYR A 321 -25.63 29.79 -23.43
N THR A 322 -24.39 30.23 -23.65
CA THR A 322 -23.25 29.34 -23.96
C THR A 322 -22.52 28.78 -22.73
N ASN A 323 -22.96 29.06 -21.49
CA ASN A 323 -22.13 28.81 -20.31
C ASN A 323 -22.86 28.36 -19.02
N ALA A 324 -23.94 27.60 -19.12
CA ALA A 324 -24.51 27.00 -17.92
C ALA A 324 -24.69 25.48 -18.10
N GLY A 325 -24.49 24.73 -17.01
CA GLY A 325 -24.55 23.26 -17.02
C GLY A 325 -25.99 22.77 -17.13
N ILE A 326 -26.14 21.60 -17.75
CA ILE A 326 -27.32 20.71 -17.78
C ILE A 326 -28.66 21.44 -17.97
N THR A 327 -29.19 21.39 -19.20
CA THR A 327 -30.54 21.75 -19.70
C THR A 327 -30.72 23.14 -20.35
N TYR A 328 -30.78 23.15 -21.70
CA TYR A 328 -31.14 24.31 -22.55
C TYR A 328 -31.95 23.85 -23.76
N ALA A 329 -32.66 24.79 -24.38
CA ALA A 329 -32.91 24.74 -25.81
C ALA A 329 -31.93 25.71 -26.49
N ALA A 330 -30.98 25.20 -27.26
CA ALA A 330 -30.01 26.01 -27.99
C ALA A 330 -30.05 25.63 -29.48
N ARG A 331 -29.68 26.52 -30.39
CA ARG A 331 -29.51 26.12 -31.80
C ARG A 331 -28.19 25.34 -31.94
N GLU A 332 -28.11 24.46 -32.93
CA GLU A 332 -26.84 23.84 -33.32
C GLU A 332 -25.84 24.93 -33.80
N PRO A 333 -24.61 24.99 -33.27
CA PRO A 333 -23.65 26.04 -33.62
C PRO A 333 -23.25 25.99 -35.09
N PHE A 334 -22.98 27.14 -35.71
CA PHE A 334 -22.52 27.14 -37.11
C PHE A 334 -21.10 26.53 -37.21
N PRO A 335 -20.73 25.89 -38.34
CA PRO A 335 -19.39 25.33 -38.54
C PRO A 335 -18.24 26.33 -38.31
N SER A 336 -18.48 27.62 -38.55
CA SER A 336 -17.54 28.71 -38.30
C SER A 336 -17.28 28.98 -36.81
N GLU A 337 -18.22 28.65 -35.93
CA GLU A 337 -18.13 28.86 -34.48
C GLU A 337 -17.38 27.70 -33.79
N MET A 338 -17.55 26.47 -34.29
CA MET A 338 -16.89 25.28 -33.74
C MET A 338 -15.36 25.27 -33.92
N ALA A 339 -14.83 25.99 -34.92
CA ALA A 339 -13.40 26.07 -35.18
C ALA A 339 -12.62 26.83 -34.08
N ILE A 340 -13.29 27.70 -33.32
CA ILE A 340 -12.66 28.54 -32.28
C ILE A 340 -12.52 27.77 -30.95
N ASP A 341 -13.45 26.84 -30.66
CA ASP A 341 -13.49 26.14 -29.36
C ASP A 341 -12.59 24.89 -29.28
N ALA A 342 -12.29 24.25 -30.41
CA ALA A 342 -11.34 23.12 -30.46
C ALA A 342 -9.92 23.53 -29.99
N HIS A 343 -9.55 24.80 -30.19
CA HIS A 343 -8.23 25.30 -29.79
C HIS A 343 -8.13 25.59 -28.28
N LYS A 344 -9.26 25.81 -27.58
CA LYS A 344 -9.31 26.08 -26.14
C LYS A 344 -9.37 24.81 -25.27
N THR A 345 -10.04 23.76 -25.74
CA THR A 345 -10.20 22.49 -25.00
C THR A 345 -8.92 21.65 -25.00
N SER A 346 -8.11 21.71 -26.06
CA SER A 346 -6.80 21.02 -26.15
C SER A 346 -5.79 21.49 -25.09
N VAL A 347 -5.85 22.76 -24.66
CA VAL A 347 -4.91 23.33 -23.67
C VAL A 347 -5.25 22.90 -22.24
N LYS A 348 -6.53 22.68 -21.91
CA LYS A 348 -6.96 22.29 -20.55
C LYS A 348 -6.74 20.80 -20.23
N GLY A 349 -6.90 19.92 -21.22
CA GLY A 349 -6.70 18.47 -21.01
C GLY A 349 -5.25 18.10 -20.70
N ASN A 350 -4.29 18.80 -21.32
CA ASN A 350 -2.87 18.53 -21.08
C ASN A 350 -2.41 18.99 -19.69
N PHE A 351 -2.95 20.09 -19.15
CA PHE A 351 -2.51 20.62 -17.85
C PHE A 351 -2.82 19.68 -16.66
N LEU A 352 -3.98 19.01 -16.68
CA LEU A 352 -4.38 18.07 -15.63
C LEU A 352 -3.54 16.79 -15.65
N ALA A 353 -3.22 16.26 -16.84
CA ALA A 353 -2.40 15.06 -16.99
C ALA A 353 -0.93 15.27 -16.56
N TYR A 354 -0.37 16.46 -16.78
CA TYR A 354 0.97 16.80 -16.29
C TYR A 354 1.03 16.97 -14.77
N SER A 355 -0.03 17.49 -14.14
CA SER A 355 -0.05 17.68 -12.68
C SER A 355 0.00 16.35 -11.89
N TRP A 356 -0.69 15.31 -12.39
CA TRP A 356 -0.71 13.99 -11.74
C TRP A 356 0.63 13.26 -11.88
N LYS A 357 1.28 13.35 -13.06
CA LYS A 357 2.61 12.78 -13.25
C LYS A 357 3.66 13.47 -12.37
N PHE A 358 3.55 14.78 -12.20
CA PHE A 358 4.45 15.54 -11.33
C PHE A 358 4.29 15.18 -9.84
N LEU A 359 3.04 15.04 -9.37
CA LEU A 359 2.73 14.56 -8.02
C LEU A 359 3.26 13.14 -7.75
N LEU A 360 3.14 12.23 -8.72
CA LEU A 360 3.65 10.87 -8.61
C LEU A 360 5.19 10.84 -8.50
N ILE A 361 5.88 11.69 -9.27
CA ILE A 361 7.35 11.79 -9.22
C ILE A 361 7.82 12.33 -7.87
N ILE A 362 7.15 13.35 -7.32
CA ILE A 362 7.46 13.88 -5.99
C ILE A 362 7.28 12.79 -4.92
N PHE A 363 6.18 12.04 -4.98
CA PHE A 363 5.91 10.96 -4.04
C PHE A 363 6.98 9.87 -4.08
N LEU A 364 7.38 9.41 -5.28
CA LEU A 364 8.45 8.44 -5.46
C LEU A 364 9.79 8.95 -4.92
N PHE A 365 10.11 10.23 -5.15
CA PHE A 365 11.34 10.83 -4.64
C PHE A 365 11.39 10.85 -3.11
N ILE A 366 10.28 11.20 -2.45
CA ILE A 366 10.16 11.16 -0.98
C ILE A 366 10.37 9.74 -0.45
N CYS A 367 9.76 8.72 -1.09
CA CYS A 367 9.95 7.33 -0.70
C CYS A 367 11.42 6.88 -0.82
N ILE A 368 12.10 7.25 -1.90
CA ILE A 368 13.53 6.91 -2.09
C ILE A 368 14.40 7.58 -1.01
N CYS A 369 14.17 8.86 -0.72
CA CYS A 369 14.90 9.56 0.34
C CYS A 369 14.69 8.91 1.72
N LEU A 370 13.45 8.50 2.05
CA LEU A 370 13.16 7.80 3.30
C LEU A 370 13.87 6.45 3.40
N CYS A 371 13.89 5.66 2.31
CA CYS A 371 14.62 4.40 2.27
C CYS A 371 16.12 4.59 2.47
N LEU A 372 16.73 5.60 1.83
CA LEU A 372 18.15 5.91 1.99
C LEU A 372 18.49 6.36 3.42
N CYS A 373 17.65 7.19 4.04
CA CYS A 373 17.82 7.59 5.43
C CYS A 373 17.75 6.38 6.38
N LEU A 374 16.80 5.47 6.17
CA LEU A 374 16.68 4.25 6.96
C LEU A 374 17.90 3.34 6.80
N GLN A 375 18.45 3.24 5.58
CA GLN A 375 19.65 2.44 5.31
C GLN A 375 20.89 3.02 5.99
N VAL A 376 21.03 4.35 6.01
CA VAL A 376 22.12 5.03 6.74
C VAL A 376 21.99 4.78 8.25
N ILE A 377 20.78 4.89 8.81
CA ILE A 377 20.54 4.61 10.24
C ILE A 377 20.85 3.14 10.57
N TYR A 378 20.48 2.21 9.69
CA TYR A 378 20.77 0.79 9.85
C TYR A 378 22.27 0.52 9.83
N ASN A 379 23.02 1.11 8.89
CA ASN A 379 24.46 0.95 8.81
C ASN A 379 25.21 1.57 10.00
N ILE A 380 24.75 2.72 10.51
CA ILE A 380 25.35 3.34 11.71
C ILE A 380 25.16 2.45 12.95
N LYS A 381 24.03 1.75 13.07
CA LYS A 381 23.80 0.79 14.17
C LYS A 381 24.56 -0.53 13.98
N GLY A 382 24.78 -0.97 12.74
CA GLY A 382 25.51 -2.20 12.43
C GLY A 382 27.04 -2.10 12.58
N SER A 383 27.62 -0.91 12.52
CA SER A 383 29.08 -0.70 12.68
C SER A 383 29.54 -0.42 14.12
N GLY A 384 28.63 -0.50 15.09
CA GLY A 384 28.91 -0.24 16.51
C GLY A 384 29.51 -1.42 17.28
N VAL A 385 30.54 -2.08 16.75
CA VAL A 385 31.47 -2.90 17.55
C VAL A 385 32.79 -2.14 17.62
N PHE A 386 32.80 -1.07 18.41
CA PHE A 386 34.01 -0.37 18.81
C PHE A 386 34.43 -0.89 20.18
N THR A 387 35.47 -1.70 20.16
CA THR A 387 36.31 -2.04 21.30
C THR A 387 36.84 -0.77 21.97
N PHE A 388 36.38 -0.50 23.20
CA PHE A 388 37.10 0.36 24.13
C PHE A 388 37.97 -0.54 25.01
N VAL A 389 39.26 -0.60 24.67
CA VAL A 389 40.35 -0.99 25.56
C VAL A 389 41.28 0.21 25.64
N GLN A 390 41.20 0.96 26.75
CA GLN A 390 42.37 1.35 27.54
C GLN A 390 41.94 1.80 28.93
#